data_AF-A0A4U8STK6-F1
#
_entry.id   AF-A0A4U8STK6-F1
#
_cell.length_a   1.000
_cell.length_b   1.000
_cell.length_c   1.000
_cell.angle_alpha   90.00
_cell.angle_beta   90.00
_cell.angle_gamma   90.00
#
_symmetry.space_group_name_H-M   'P 1'
#
loop_
_entity.id
_entity.type
_entity.pdbx_description
1 polymer ?
#
loop_
_entity_poly.entity_id
_entity_poly.type
_entity_poly.pdbx_seq_one_letter_code
_entity_poly.pdbx_strand_id
1 'polypeptide(L)'
;MQNYLILYNPYYESNVIGKHLEILKSQGQVAFGKVRSKLRTDNADSKQISHLNDYICPLQLFLTDYEHLFVAKVSRVCESLENPHITPDYYQKLDVEVWFIIEDLRELVRGDFAKVRDIYLANFTTPTYNNRTFTIYGNPYEYPLHIELKKPENYFIESKKYYIDALQSKEFIEMKKALVDLNLGESFMKHCLVSTLENLTKAELELQQYKLEKQNGADCSSIIIFYARSFEQEMWEFAKRLFAFLGTKDESVLDIPYEVQGVSFRIKDMFKSKPNLATYNTLLKNDSIKAHIENLFSKNPLKFYLSVTLPQHIRILQKIRNTSVHQKQAHLQEALYLRSVMLGIGLNVGESGVFTSLIGAKNMLLKMT
;
A
#
# COMPACT_ATOMS: atom_id res chain seq x y z
N MET A 1 -25.90 -3.97 2.90
CA MET A 1 -24.58 -4.52 2.54
C MET A 1 -24.53 -5.94 3.06
N GLN A 2 -24.23 -6.92 2.21
CA GLN A 2 -24.20 -8.32 2.62
C GLN A 2 -22.98 -8.60 3.51
N ASN A 3 -23.12 -9.54 4.44
CA ASN A 3 -22.05 -9.95 5.33
C ASN A 3 -21.85 -11.46 5.23
N TYR A 4 -20.61 -11.87 5.02
CA TYR A 4 -20.23 -13.28 4.97
C TYR A 4 -19.09 -13.52 5.95
N LEU A 5 -19.06 -14.71 6.55
CA LEU A 5 -17.98 -15.18 7.39
C LEU A 5 -17.22 -16.29 6.67
N ILE A 6 -15.89 -16.27 6.73
CA ILE A 6 -15.02 -17.39 6.34
C ILE A 6 -14.08 -17.69 7.49
N LEU A 7 -14.00 -18.97 7.83
CA LEU A 7 -12.91 -19.52 8.63
C LEU A 7 -11.73 -19.78 7.70
N TYR A 8 -10.65 -19.01 7.83
CA TYR A 8 -9.43 -19.28 7.08
C TYR A 8 -8.56 -20.28 7.84
N ASN A 9 -7.84 -21.11 7.10
CA ASN A 9 -7.08 -22.19 7.69
C ASN A 9 -5.58 -21.82 7.78
N PRO A 10 -5.02 -21.64 9.00
CA PRO A 10 -3.59 -21.34 9.17
C PRO A 10 -2.69 -22.52 8.77
N TYR A 11 -3.22 -23.73 8.58
CA TYR A 11 -2.43 -24.86 8.06
C TYR A 11 -2.03 -24.69 6.59
N TYR A 12 -2.72 -23.87 5.80
CA TYR A 12 -2.31 -23.60 4.42
C TYR A 12 -1.08 -22.71 4.35
N GLU A 13 -0.95 -21.78 5.29
CA GLU A 13 0.16 -20.86 5.43
C GLU A 13 0.12 -20.23 6.82
N SER A 14 1.25 -20.12 7.51
CA SER A 14 1.29 -19.60 8.89
C SER A 14 0.95 -18.11 8.98
N ASN A 15 1.12 -17.38 7.88
CA ASN A 15 0.82 -15.95 7.78
C ASN A 15 -0.13 -15.64 6.61
N VAL A 16 -1.30 -16.29 6.60
CA VAL A 16 -2.35 -16.07 5.57
C VAL A 16 -2.62 -14.59 5.36
N ILE A 17 -3.01 -13.87 6.43
CA ILE A 17 -3.43 -12.47 6.33
C ILE A 17 -2.26 -11.56 5.94
N GLY A 18 -1.05 -11.79 6.47
CA GLY A 18 0.12 -10.99 6.11
C GLY A 18 0.49 -11.09 4.63
N LYS A 19 0.47 -12.30 4.03
CA LYS A 19 0.73 -12.46 2.59
C LYS A 19 -0.29 -11.74 1.72
N HIS A 20 -1.58 -11.78 2.10
CA HIS A 20 -2.60 -11.03 1.37
C HIS A 20 -2.41 -9.52 1.53
N LEU A 21 -2.01 -9.05 2.73
CA LEU A 21 -1.72 -7.64 2.99
C LEU A 21 -0.54 -7.12 2.16
N GLU A 22 0.52 -7.91 1.97
CA GLU A 22 1.66 -7.51 1.12
C GLU A 22 1.23 -7.23 -0.32
N ILE A 23 0.37 -8.09 -0.88
CA ILE A 23 -0.19 -7.91 -2.22
C ILE A 23 -1.16 -6.73 -2.23
N LEU A 24 -2.06 -6.63 -1.25
CA LEU A 24 -3.01 -5.52 -1.16
C LEU A 24 -2.30 -4.16 -1.07
N LYS A 25 -1.19 -4.08 -0.34
CA LYS A 25 -0.38 -2.85 -0.22
C LYS A 25 0.33 -2.46 -1.51
N SER A 26 0.73 -3.43 -2.34
CA SER A 26 1.46 -3.19 -3.59
C SER A 26 0.54 -2.99 -4.80
N GLN A 27 -0.54 -3.77 -4.89
CA GLN A 27 -1.46 -3.79 -6.03
C GLN A 27 -2.76 -3.02 -5.80
N GLY A 28 -3.08 -2.67 -4.55
CA GLY A 28 -4.35 -2.02 -4.18
C GLY A 28 -5.55 -2.95 -4.17
N GLN A 29 -5.38 -4.22 -4.55
CA GLN A 29 -6.36 -5.28 -4.48
C GLN A 29 -5.67 -6.63 -4.27
N VAL A 30 -6.37 -7.59 -3.66
CA VAL A 30 -5.88 -8.96 -3.48
C VAL A 30 -7.05 -9.94 -3.60
N ALA A 31 -6.82 -11.09 -4.22
CA ALA A 31 -7.78 -12.17 -4.27
C ALA A 31 -7.60 -13.11 -3.08
N PHE A 32 -8.69 -13.38 -2.37
CA PHE A 32 -8.77 -14.34 -1.28
C PHE A 32 -9.56 -15.57 -1.74
N GLY A 33 -8.94 -16.74 -1.70
CA GLY A 33 -9.49 -17.98 -2.23
C GLY A 33 -10.14 -18.85 -1.16
N LYS A 34 -11.37 -19.28 -1.40
CA LYS A 34 -11.98 -20.37 -0.63
C LYS A 34 -11.53 -21.71 -1.20
N VAL A 35 -10.71 -22.42 -0.43
CA VAL A 35 -10.14 -23.72 -0.82
C VAL A 35 -11.17 -24.84 -0.65
N ARG A 36 -11.28 -25.72 -1.66
CA ARG A 36 -12.09 -26.93 -1.62
C ARG A 36 -11.56 -27.90 -0.56
N SER A 37 -12.45 -28.41 0.28
CA SER A 37 -12.07 -29.45 1.24
C SER A 37 -11.84 -30.79 0.52
N LYS A 38 -10.67 -31.41 0.73
CA LYS A 38 -10.36 -32.76 0.23
C LYS A 38 -11.24 -33.86 0.81
N LEU A 39 -11.94 -33.58 1.92
CA LEU A 39 -12.86 -34.51 2.58
C LEU A 39 -14.29 -34.44 2.01
N ARG A 40 -14.57 -33.53 1.06
CA ARG A 40 -15.82 -33.57 0.29
C ARG A 40 -15.74 -34.74 -0.69
N THR A 41 -16.46 -35.82 -0.41
CA THR A 41 -16.72 -36.89 -1.38
C THR A 41 -17.84 -36.44 -2.32
N ASP A 42 -17.52 -36.35 -3.61
CA ASP A 42 -18.43 -35.94 -4.68
C ASP A 42 -19.72 -36.79 -4.70
N ASN A 43 -20.88 -36.13 -4.61
CA ASN A 43 -22.16 -36.43 -5.30
C ASN A 43 -23.40 -35.71 -4.70
N ALA A 44 -23.29 -34.92 -3.62
CA ALA A 44 -24.44 -34.18 -3.08
C ALA A 44 -24.55 -32.70 -3.55
N ASP A 45 -23.45 -32.07 -3.98
CA ASP A 45 -23.35 -30.59 -3.97
C ASP A 45 -23.05 -29.95 -5.32
N SER A 46 -23.30 -30.61 -6.46
CA SER A 46 -23.25 -29.97 -7.78
C SER A 46 -24.28 -28.83 -7.97
N LYS A 47 -25.13 -28.58 -6.96
CA LYS A 47 -26.11 -27.49 -6.92
C LYS A 47 -25.66 -26.23 -6.16
N GLN A 48 -24.54 -26.21 -5.45
CA GLN A 48 -24.21 -25.11 -4.53
C GLN A 48 -23.13 -24.13 -5.03
N ILE A 49 -22.44 -24.41 -6.14
CA ILE A 49 -21.45 -23.45 -6.70
C ILE A 49 -22.14 -22.41 -7.64
N SER A 50 -23.40 -22.62 -8.03
CA SER A 50 -24.16 -21.70 -8.89
C SER A 50 -24.63 -20.40 -8.21
N HIS A 51 -24.04 -20.01 -7.09
CA HIS A 51 -24.46 -18.86 -6.27
C HIS A 51 -23.58 -17.61 -6.45
N LEU A 52 -22.75 -17.53 -7.50
CA LEU A 52 -22.05 -16.27 -7.84
C LEU A 52 -23.02 -15.07 -7.92
N ASN A 53 -24.23 -15.30 -8.43
CA ASN A 53 -25.29 -14.30 -8.54
C ASN A 53 -25.86 -13.86 -7.18
N ASP A 54 -25.62 -14.61 -6.10
CA ASP A 54 -26.15 -14.30 -4.78
C ASP A 54 -25.30 -13.25 -4.05
N TYR A 55 -24.05 -13.05 -4.49
CA TYR A 55 -23.16 -12.03 -3.96
C TYR A 55 -23.47 -10.67 -4.56
N ILE A 56 -24.09 -9.80 -3.76
CA ILE A 56 -24.31 -8.40 -4.11
C ILE A 56 -23.14 -7.58 -3.57
N CYS A 57 -22.22 -7.19 -4.46
CA CYS A 57 -21.08 -6.36 -4.13
C CYS A 57 -21.42 -4.85 -4.13
N PRO A 58 -20.74 -4.02 -3.30
CA PRO A 58 -19.71 -4.41 -2.33
C PRO A 58 -20.31 -5.15 -1.12
N LEU A 59 -19.56 -6.12 -0.59
CA LEU A 59 -19.93 -6.89 0.61
C LEU A 59 -18.81 -6.86 1.67
N GLN A 60 -19.17 -7.19 2.91
CA GLN A 60 -18.21 -7.37 4.00
C GLN A 60 -17.92 -8.85 4.20
N LEU A 61 -16.66 -9.23 4.05
CA LEU A 61 -16.19 -10.58 4.30
C LEU A 61 -15.40 -10.61 5.61
N PHE A 62 -15.98 -11.21 6.63
CA PHE A 62 -15.33 -11.47 7.91
C PHE A 62 -14.39 -12.66 7.76
N LEU A 63 -13.13 -12.47 8.12
CA LEU A 63 -12.07 -13.46 8.06
C LEU A 63 -11.58 -13.74 9.47
N THR A 64 -11.65 -14.99 9.91
CA THR A 64 -11.22 -15.38 11.26
C THR A 64 -10.58 -16.76 11.27
N ASP A 65 -9.71 -16.99 12.24
CA ASP A 65 -9.24 -18.30 12.73
C ASP A 65 -9.67 -18.53 14.19
N TYR A 66 -10.66 -17.76 14.65
CA TYR A 66 -11.15 -17.58 16.02
C TYR A 66 -10.24 -16.81 16.98
N GLU A 67 -8.95 -16.68 16.71
CA GLU A 67 -8.04 -15.87 17.53
C GLU A 67 -7.94 -14.43 17.02
N HIS A 68 -7.98 -14.26 15.70
CA HIS A 68 -7.97 -13.00 15.00
C HIS A 68 -9.28 -12.78 14.25
N LEU A 69 -9.65 -11.51 14.08
CA LEU A 69 -10.81 -11.13 13.28
C LEU A 69 -10.49 -9.92 12.41
N PHE A 70 -10.68 -10.09 11.11
CA PHE A 70 -10.57 -9.06 10.11
C PHE A 70 -11.89 -8.93 9.36
N VAL A 71 -12.14 -7.76 8.78
CA VAL A 71 -13.22 -7.55 7.82
C VAL A 71 -12.59 -7.05 6.55
N ALA A 72 -12.96 -7.66 5.43
CA ALA A 72 -12.53 -7.27 4.10
C ALA A 72 -13.68 -6.60 3.34
N LYS A 73 -13.36 -5.54 2.60
CA LYS A 73 -14.26 -4.95 1.61
C LYS A 73 -14.05 -5.70 0.30
N VAL A 74 -15.05 -6.48 -0.09
CA VAL A 74 -15.01 -7.26 -1.33
C VAL A 74 -15.76 -6.49 -2.42
N SER A 75 -15.08 -6.22 -3.53
CA SER A 75 -15.66 -5.52 -4.69
C SER A 75 -16.18 -6.45 -5.76
N ARG A 76 -15.65 -7.68 -5.85
CA ARG A 76 -16.05 -8.68 -6.84
C ARG A 76 -15.85 -10.09 -6.29
N VAL A 77 -16.70 -11.02 -6.73
CA VAL A 77 -16.57 -12.47 -6.48
C VAL A 77 -16.53 -13.18 -7.84
N CYS A 78 -15.63 -14.15 -8.02
CA CYS A 78 -15.49 -14.90 -9.26
C CYS A 78 -14.97 -16.33 -9.06
N GLU A 79 -15.27 -17.24 -9.99
CA GLU A 79 -14.75 -18.62 -9.96
C GLU A 79 -13.33 -18.73 -10.54
N SER A 80 -13.04 -17.93 -11.56
CA SER A 80 -11.72 -17.89 -12.21
C SER A 80 -11.10 -16.50 -12.09
N LEU A 81 -9.77 -16.45 -11.98
CA LEU A 81 -9.02 -15.21 -11.93
C LEU A 81 -8.38 -14.90 -13.29
N GLU A 82 -8.66 -13.70 -13.79
CA GLU A 82 -8.02 -13.18 -15.02
C GLU A 82 -6.57 -12.75 -14.77
N ASN A 83 -6.28 -12.22 -13.57
CA ASN A 83 -4.95 -11.72 -13.20
C ASN A 83 -4.39 -12.57 -12.04
N PRO A 84 -3.40 -13.44 -12.28
CA PRO A 84 -2.81 -14.27 -11.22
C PRO A 84 -1.94 -13.46 -10.24
N HIS A 85 -1.47 -12.27 -10.62
CA HIS A 85 -0.55 -11.46 -9.79
C HIS A 85 -1.18 -10.85 -8.53
N ILE A 86 -2.51 -10.94 -8.38
CA ILE A 86 -3.23 -10.49 -7.18
C ILE A 86 -3.46 -11.63 -6.18
N THR A 87 -2.82 -12.79 -6.34
CA THR A 87 -2.96 -13.93 -5.43
C THR A 87 -1.65 -14.26 -4.72
N PRO A 88 -1.69 -14.66 -3.44
CA PRO A 88 -0.54 -15.30 -2.80
C PRO A 88 -0.14 -16.60 -3.49
N ASP A 89 1.18 -16.81 -3.64
CA ASP A 89 1.74 -17.96 -4.38
C ASP A 89 1.32 -19.33 -3.82
N TYR A 90 0.98 -19.41 -2.53
CA TYR A 90 0.64 -20.69 -1.92
C TYR A 90 -0.66 -21.30 -2.49
N TYR A 91 -1.53 -20.48 -3.09
CA TYR A 91 -2.74 -20.98 -3.76
C TYR A 91 -2.44 -21.79 -5.03
N GLN A 92 -1.24 -21.69 -5.62
CA GLN A 92 -0.87 -22.46 -6.83
C GLN A 92 -0.99 -23.98 -6.63
N LYS A 93 -0.95 -24.46 -5.38
CA LYS A 93 -1.03 -25.89 -5.01
C LYS A 93 -2.39 -26.28 -4.41
N LEU A 94 -3.35 -25.36 -4.38
CA LEU A 94 -4.64 -25.54 -3.73
C LEU A 94 -5.75 -25.47 -4.77
N ASP A 95 -6.78 -26.30 -4.59
CA ASP A 95 -7.99 -26.25 -5.41
C ASP A 95 -8.93 -25.18 -4.82
N VAL A 96 -9.10 -24.06 -5.51
CA VAL A 96 -9.88 -22.93 -5.04
C VAL A 96 -11.25 -22.92 -5.73
N GLU A 97 -12.31 -22.93 -4.94
CA GLU A 97 -13.69 -22.97 -5.43
C GLU A 97 -14.17 -21.57 -5.87
N VAL A 98 -13.87 -20.55 -5.07
CA VAL A 98 -14.36 -19.18 -5.26
C VAL A 98 -13.30 -18.18 -4.81
N TRP A 99 -13.18 -17.08 -5.55
CA TRP A 99 -12.30 -15.96 -5.27
C TRP A 99 -13.08 -14.71 -4.85
N PHE A 100 -12.64 -14.10 -3.76
CA PHE A 100 -13.12 -12.81 -3.27
C PHE A 100 -12.06 -11.74 -3.56
N ILE A 101 -12.38 -10.77 -4.40
CA ILE A 101 -11.49 -9.64 -4.71
C ILE A 101 -11.65 -8.58 -3.64
N ILE A 102 -10.63 -8.45 -2.79
CA ILE A 102 -10.57 -7.54 -1.66
C ILE A 102 -9.87 -6.25 -2.07
N GLU A 103 -10.49 -5.10 -1.77
CA GLU A 103 -9.92 -3.76 -1.98
C GLU A 103 -9.44 -3.10 -0.69
N ASP A 104 -9.96 -3.53 0.46
CA ASP A 104 -9.54 -3.03 1.77
C ASP A 104 -9.71 -4.11 2.82
N LEU A 105 -8.88 -4.05 3.87
CA LEU A 105 -8.86 -5.00 4.97
C LEU A 105 -8.70 -4.23 6.28
N ARG A 106 -9.64 -4.43 7.20
CA ARG A 106 -9.60 -3.83 8.53
C ARG A 106 -9.41 -4.91 9.58
N GLU A 107 -8.44 -4.68 10.46
CA GLU A 107 -8.27 -5.48 11.68
C GLU A 107 -9.26 -5.03 12.75
N LEU A 108 -10.03 -5.97 13.31
CA LEU A 108 -10.93 -5.72 14.43
C LEU A 108 -10.33 -6.23 15.75
N VAL A 109 -9.76 -7.43 15.71
CA VAL A 109 -9.18 -8.11 16.88
C VAL A 109 -7.93 -8.88 16.48
N ARG A 110 -6.90 -8.82 17.33
CA ARG A 110 -5.66 -9.60 17.17
C ARG A 110 -5.33 -10.31 18.47
N GLY A 111 -5.21 -11.64 18.42
CA GLY A 111 -4.71 -12.43 19.55
C GLY A 111 -5.64 -12.45 20.76
N ASP A 112 -6.95 -12.31 20.57
CA ASP A 112 -7.91 -12.25 21.68
C ASP A 112 -9.19 -13.03 21.34
N PHE A 113 -9.11 -14.34 21.53
CA PHE A 113 -10.21 -15.27 21.31
C PHE A 113 -11.48 -14.89 22.09
N ALA A 114 -11.33 -14.46 23.35
CA ALA A 114 -12.47 -14.10 24.19
C ALA A 114 -13.23 -12.92 23.58
N LYS A 115 -12.51 -11.89 23.13
CA LYS A 115 -13.10 -10.74 22.44
C LYS A 115 -13.73 -11.12 21.11
N VAL A 116 -13.09 -11.96 20.30
CA VAL A 116 -13.67 -12.46 19.05
C VAL A 116 -15.01 -13.16 19.34
N ARG A 117 -15.03 -14.11 20.29
CA ARG A 117 -16.22 -14.90 20.66
C ARG A 117 -17.33 -14.05 21.25
N ASP A 118 -17.04 -13.29 22.31
CA ASP A 118 -18.04 -12.70 23.19
C ASP A 118 -18.59 -11.37 22.66
N ILE A 119 -17.82 -10.66 21.83
CA ILE A 119 -18.22 -9.35 21.31
C ILE A 119 -18.63 -9.44 19.85
N TYR A 120 -17.77 -9.99 18.99
CA TYR A 120 -18.01 -9.95 17.54
C TYR A 120 -18.88 -11.11 17.06
N LEU A 121 -18.47 -12.36 17.32
CA LEU A 121 -19.22 -13.54 16.88
C LEU A 121 -20.60 -13.62 17.57
N ALA A 122 -20.71 -13.20 18.83
CA ALA A 122 -21.99 -13.07 19.52
C ALA A 122 -22.95 -12.05 18.88
N ASN A 123 -22.43 -11.09 18.09
CA ASN A 123 -23.23 -10.13 17.34
C ASN A 123 -23.75 -10.72 16.00
N PHE A 124 -23.35 -11.92 15.61
CA PHE A 124 -23.74 -12.51 14.34
C PHE A 124 -24.98 -13.40 14.51
N THR A 125 -25.94 -13.27 13.61
CA THR A 125 -27.02 -14.24 13.39
C THR A 125 -26.79 -14.97 12.08
N THR A 126 -27.37 -16.17 11.98
CA THR A 126 -27.18 -17.08 10.85
C THR A 126 -28.53 -17.33 10.18
N PRO A 127 -28.93 -16.52 9.17
CA PRO A 127 -30.25 -16.63 8.55
C PRO A 127 -30.54 -18.03 8.00
N THR A 128 -29.53 -18.67 7.42
CA THR A 128 -29.59 -20.04 6.88
C THR A 128 -29.69 -21.13 7.95
N TYR A 129 -29.47 -20.80 9.23
CA TYR A 129 -29.52 -21.73 10.37
C TYR A 129 -30.54 -21.23 11.41
N ASN A 130 -31.80 -21.08 10.98
CA ASN A 130 -32.94 -20.65 11.82
C ASN A 130 -32.76 -19.29 12.49
N ASN A 131 -32.00 -18.39 11.85
CA ASN A 131 -31.67 -17.06 12.37
C ASN A 131 -31.10 -17.07 13.80
N ARG A 132 -30.41 -18.14 14.17
CA ARG A 132 -29.80 -18.29 15.51
C ARG A 132 -28.54 -17.44 15.60
N THR A 133 -28.18 -17.09 16.83
CA THR A 133 -26.86 -16.48 17.10
C THR A 133 -25.76 -17.46 16.70
N PHE A 134 -24.72 -16.97 16.06
CA PHE A 134 -23.56 -17.79 15.67
C PHE A 134 -22.91 -18.44 16.90
N THR A 135 -22.61 -19.73 16.80
CA THR A 135 -21.92 -20.48 17.86
C THR A 135 -20.70 -21.20 17.29
N ILE A 136 -19.53 -21.06 17.92
CA ILE A 136 -18.31 -21.74 17.45
C ILE A 136 -18.47 -23.27 17.44
N TYR A 137 -19.25 -23.80 18.38
CA TYR A 137 -19.51 -25.23 18.52
C TYR A 137 -20.97 -25.56 18.24
N GLY A 138 -21.20 -26.80 17.81
CA GLY A 138 -22.53 -27.43 17.78
C GLY A 138 -23.32 -27.29 16.49
N ASN A 139 -22.85 -26.50 15.51
CA ASN A 139 -23.49 -26.39 14.19
C ASN A 139 -22.47 -26.69 13.07
N PRO A 140 -22.83 -27.52 12.08
CA PRO A 140 -21.97 -27.81 10.93
C PRO A 140 -22.09 -26.67 9.90
N TYR A 141 -21.54 -25.50 10.22
CA TYR A 141 -21.63 -24.37 9.30
C TYR A 141 -20.88 -24.61 8.00
N GLU A 142 -21.56 -24.31 6.90
CA GLU A 142 -20.95 -24.21 5.58
C GLU A 142 -20.44 -22.79 5.34
N TYR A 143 -19.14 -22.68 5.04
CA TYR A 143 -18.52 -21.42 4.65
C TYR A 143 -18.58 -21.25 3.13
N PRO A 144 -18.57 -20.02 2.57
CA PRO A 144 -18.71 -18.76 3.28
C PRO A 144 -20.12 -18.66 3.86
N LEU A 145 -20.21 -18.38 5.15
CA LEU A 145 -21.47 -18.39 5.87
C LEU A 145 -22.12 -17.02 5.75
N HIS A 146 -23.33 -16.96 5.17
CA HIS A 146 -24.12 -15.72 5.20
C HIS A 146 -24.50 -15.40 6.65
N ILE A 147 -24.18 -14.18 7.08
CA ILE A 147 -24.46 -13.70 8.44
C ILE A 147 -25.20 -12.36 8.39
N GLU A 148 -25.95 -12.09 9.45
CA GLU A 148 -26.50 -10.77 9.73
C GLU A 148 -25.96 -10.25 11.06
N LEU A 149 -25.76 -8.93 11.16
CA LEU A 149 -25.28 -8.30 12.39
C LEU A 149 -26.48 -7.85 13.22
N LYS A 150 -26.60 -8.29 14.47
CA LYS A 150 -27.67 -7.84 15.38
C LYS A 150 -27.63 -6.33 15.56
N LYS A 151 -26.43 -5.77 15.63
CA LYS A 151 -26.15 -4.33 15.52
C LYS A 151 -25.51 -4.07 14.15
N PRO A 152 -26.25 -3.48 13.19
CA PRO A 152 -25.71 -3.17 11.88
C PRO A 152 -24.51 -2.23 11.98
N GLU A 153 -23.38 -2.65 11.41
CA GLU A 153 -22.17 -1.86 11.34
C GLU A 153 -21.56 -2.00 9.94
N ASN A 154 -21.18 -0.86 9.34
CA ASN A 154 -20.44 -0.83 8.09
C ASN A 154 -19.04 -0.30 8.39
N TYR A 155 -18.05 -1.18 8.24
CA TYR A 155 -16.66 -0.93 8.60
C TYR A 155 -15.89 -0.06 7.57
N PHE A 156 -16.53 0.29 6.45
CA PHE A 156 -15.91 0.98 5.30
C PHE A 156 -16.72 2.20 4.80
N ILE A 157 -17.48 2.87 5.67
CA ILE A 157 -18.20 4.11 5.31
C ILE A 157 -17.22 5.24 4.95
N GLU A 158 -16.08 5.30 5.65
CA GLU A 158 -15.07 6.33 5.43
C GLU A 158 -14.26 6.04 4.16
N SER A 159 -13.87 7.09 3.44
CA SER A 159 -12.94 6.97 2.29
C SER A 159 -11.49 6.64 2.68
N LYS A 160 -11.28 6.20 3.93
CA LYS A 160 -9.99 5.84 4.50
C LYS A 160 -9.65 4.40 4.13
N LYS A 161 -8.37 4.16 3.84
CA LYS A 161 -7.83 2.81 3.62
C LYS A 161 -7.37 2.23 4.94
N TYR A 162 -7.96 1.13 5.37
CA TYR A 162 -7.66 0.49 6.68
C TYR A 162 -6.53 -0.53 6.60
N TYR A 163 -6.26 -1.13 5.44
CA TYR A 163 -5.22 -2.17 5.29
C TYR A 163 -3.80 -1.69 5.60
N ILE A 164 -3.57 -0.37 5.63
CA ILE A 164 -2.29 0.22 6.03
C ILE A 164 -2.03 -0.04 7.51
N ASP A 165 -3.09 -0.03 8.34
CA ASP A 165 -3.03 -0.20 9.79
C ASP A 165 -3.13 -1.67 10.23
N ALA A 166 -3.63 -2.54 9.36
CA ALA A 166 -3.73 -3.97 9.65
C ALA A 166 -2.35 -4.58 9.96
N LEU A 167 -2.30 -5.41 11.00
CA LEU A 167 -1.10 -6.04 11.56
C LEU A 167 -0.04 -5.07 12.12
N GLN A 168 -0.26 -3.75 12.13
CA GLN A 168 0.68 -2.79 12.72
C GLN A 168 0.55 -2.68 14.24
N SER A 169 1.62 -2.24 14.92
CA SER A 169 1.56 -1.97 16.36
C SER A 169 0.81 -0.67 16.65
N LYS A 170 0.41 -0.46 17.91
CA LYS A 170 -0.27 0.78 18.32
C LYS A 170 0.64 1.99 18.14
N GLU A 171 1.91 1.84 18.51
CA GLU A 171 2.94 2.88 18.39
C GLU A 171 3.11 3.30 16.93
N PHE A 172 3.07 2.34 15.99
CA PHE A 172 3.13 2.63 14.56
C PHE A 172 1.91 3.44 14.10
N ILE A 173 0.70 3.02 14.48
CA ILE A 173 -0.54 3.69 14.08
C ILE A 173 -0.58 5.13 14.65
N GLU A 174 -0.17 5.31 15.90
CA GLU A 174 -0.09 6.61 16.56
C GLU A 174 0.97 7.52 15.91
N MET A 175 2.17 7.01 15.65
CA MET A 175 3.24 7.76 14.98
C MET A 175 2.84 8.16 13.56
N LYS A 176 2.22 7.26 12.81
CA LYS A 176 1.69 7.55 11.47
C LYS A 176 0.67 8.68 11.52
N LYS A 177 -0.26 8.63 12.48
CA LYS A 177 -1.26 9.68 12.67
C LYS A 177 -0.60 11.02 12.99
N ALA A 178 0.33 11.05 13.95
CA ALA A 178 1.06 12.26 14.30
C ALA A 178 1.82 12.87 13.11
N LEU A 179 2.50 12.03 12.33
CA LEU A 179 3.23 12.47 11.14
C LEU A 179 2.30 13.09 10.09
N VAL A 180 1.12 12.49 9.87
CA VAL A 180 0.13 13.04 8.94
C VAL A 180 -0.45 14.34 9.47
N ASP A 181 -0.88 14.37 10.72
CA ASP A 181 -1.55 15.53 11.32
C ASP A 181 -0.62 16.75 11.43
N LEU A 182 0.68 16.54 11.68
CA LEU A 182 1.63 17.62 11.95
C LEU A 182 2.48 18.04 10.73
N ASN A 183 2.81 17.12 9.82
CA ASN A 183 3.81 17.38 8.77
C ASN A 183 3.29 17.23 7.34
N LEU A 184 2.41 16.27 7.07
CA LEU A 184 2.11 15.85 5.69
C LEU A 184 0.69 16.24 5.22
N GLY A 185 -0.28 16.23 6.13
CA GLY A 185 -1.70 16.45 5.85
C GLY A 185 -2.41 15.26 5.19
N GLU A 186 -3.74 15.26 5.25
CA GLU A 186 -4.58 14.17 4.73
C GLU A 186 -4.43 13.94 3.22
N SER A 187 -4.21 15.02 2.46
CA SER A 187 -3.99 14.95 1.01
C SER A 187 -2.77 14.08 0.68
N PHE A 188 -1.71 14.18 1.48
CA PHE A 188 -0.54 13.32 1.29
C PHE A 188 -0.88 11.84 1.50
N MET A 189 -1.58 11.50 2.59
CA MET A 189 -1.99 10.11 2.89
C MET A 189 -2.79 9.50 1.74
N LYS A 190 -3.65 10.28 1.09
CA LYS A 190 -4.49 9.82 -0.02
C LYS A 190 -3.71 9.46 -1.29
N HIS A 191 -2.59 10.14 -1.55
CA HIS A 191 -1.91 10.13 -2.86
C HIS A 191 -0.51 9.53 -2.86
N CYS A 192 0.12 9.39 -1.68
CA CYS A 192 1.38 8.68 -1.52
C CYS A 192 1.20 7.16 -1.68
N LEU A 193 2.31 6.48 -1.92
CA LEU A 193 2.42 5.03 -1.86
C LEU A 193 2.34 4.57 -0.42
N VAL A 194 1.77 3.39 -0.22
CA VAL A 194 1.66 2.79 1.11
C VAL A 194 3.05 2.57 1.72
N SER A 195 3.99 2.07 0.90
CA SER A 195 5.37 1.85 1.32
C SER A 195 6.08 3.13 1.74
N THR A 196 5.77 4.28 1.13
CA THR A 196 6.27 5.60 1.53
C THR A 196 5.83 5.88 2.96
N LEU A 197 4.53 5.80 3.23
CA LEU A 197 4.00 6.09 4.57
C LEU A 197 4.59 5.14 5.62
N GLU A 198 4.70 3.84 5.32
CA GLU A 198 5.30 2.87 6.23
C GLU A 198 6.76 3.15 6.56
N ASN A 199 7.57 3.46 5.54
CA ASN A 199 8.98 3.76 5.74
C ASN A 199 9.17 5.05 6.53
N LEU A 200 8.37 6.09 6.26
CA LEU A 200 8.42 7.34 7.03
C LEU A 200 8.03 7.11 8.50
N THR A 201 6.97 6.34 8.76
CA THR A 201 6.59 6.00 10.13
C THR A 201 7.68 5.19 10.84
N LYS A 202 8.31 4.22 10.17
CA LYS A 202 9.44 3.46 10.72
C LYS A 202 10.64 4.35 11.05
N ALA A 203 10.97 5.29 10.16
CA ALA A 203 12.06 6.25 10.37
C ALA A 203 11.81 7.13 11.61
N GLU A 204 10.57 7.57 11.82
CA GLU A 204 10.21 8.39 12.99
C GLU A 204 10.18 7.60 14.30
N LEU A 205 9.69 6.35 14.27
CA LEU A 205 9.75 5.46 15.44
C LEU A 205 11.19 5.20 15.87
N GLU A 206 12.06 4.90 14.91
CA GLU A 206 13.48 4.64 15.17
C GLU A 206 14.19 5.89 15.71
N LEU A 207 13.88 7.07 15.15
CA LEU A 207 14.39 8.34 15.66
C LEU A 207 13.90 8.62 17.10
N GLN A 208 12.66 8.29 17.42
CA GLN A 208 12.12 8.42 18.78
C GLN A 208 12.83 7.49 19.75
N GLN A 209 13.03 6.23 19.36
CA GLN A 209 13.77 5.26 20.16
C GLN A 209 15.20 5.71 20.42
N TYR A 210 15.91 6.18 19.39
CA TYR A 210 17.25 6.75 19.52
C TYR A 210 17.31 7.87 20.57
N LYS A 211 16.33 8.79 20.54
CA LYS A 211 16.26 9.92 21.49
C LYS A 211 16.02 9.45 22.93
N LEU A 212 15.22 8.40 23.12
CA LEU A 212 14.93 7.83 24.44
C LEU A 212 16.14 7.12 25.05
N GLU A 213 16.86 6.34 24.23
CA GLU A 213 17.99 5.52 24.68
C GLU A 213 19.28 6.34 24.87
N LYS A 214 19.30 7.63 24.48
CA LYS A 214 20.45 8.54 24.59
C LYS A 214 21.75 7.94 24.05
N GLN A 215 21.66 7.11 23.01
CA GLN A 215 22.80 6.40 22.44
C GLN A 215 23.71 7.37 21.70
N ASN A 216 24.67 7.96 22.41
CA ASN A 216 25.71 8.78 21.80
C ASN A 216 26.59 7.88 20.92
N GLY A 217 26.43 7.96 19.60
CA GLY A 217 27.26 7.25 18.62
C GLY A 217 26.59 6.08 17.89
N ALA A 218 25.28 5.87 18.06
CA ALA A 218 24.56 4.85 17.31
C ALA A 218 24.34 5.23 15.84
N ASP A 219 24.37 4.23 14.97
CA ASP A 219 24.28 4.39 13.52
C ASP A 219 22.85 4.75 13.09
N CYS A 220 22.69 5.93 12.46
CA CYS A 220 21.40 6.41 11.96
C CYS A 220 21.15 6.04 10.48
N SER A 221 21.93 5.12 9.90
CA SER A 221 21.87 4.76 8.48
C SER A 221 20.50 4.24 8.05
N SER A 222 19.84 3.45 8.89
CA SER A 222 18.48 2.93 8.70
C SER A 222 17.44 4.03 8.48
N ILE A 223 17.45 5.07 9.34
CA ILE A 223 16.58 6.24 9.22
C ILE A 223 16.78 6.90 7.85
N ILE A 224 18.03 7.12 7.44
CA ILE A 224 18.37 7.70 6.14
C ILE A 224 17.89 6.80 4.99
N ILE A 225 18.07 5.49 5.10
CA ILE A 225 17.61 4.51 4.11
C ILE A 225 16.09 4.55 3.95
N PHE A 226 15.32 4.64 5.03
CA PHE A 226 13.86 4.72 4.95
C PHE A 226 13.40 5.99 4.22
N TYR A 227 13.98 7.15 4.54
CA TYR A 227 13.70 8.40 3.83
C TYR A 227 14.09 8.32 2.34
N ALA A 228 15.29 7.82 2.04
CA ALA A 228 15.80 7.69 0.69
C ALA A 228 14.95 6.74 -0.16
N ARG A 229 14.66 5.55 0.35
CA ARG A 229 13.86 4.53 -0.35
C ARG A 229 12.46 5.04 -0.66
N SER A 230 11.86 5.77 0.27
CA SER A 230 10.55 6.40 0.09
C SER A 230 10.54 7.41 -1.05
N PHE A 231 11.51 8.33 -1.06
CA PHE A 231 11.63 9.31 -2.14
C PHE A 231 11.86 8.63 -3.49
N GLU A 232 12.74 7.63 -3.55
CA GLU A 232 13.03 6.93 -4.80
C GLU A 232 11.82 6.19 -5.39
N GLN A 233 10.98 5.60 -4.53
CA GLN A 233 9.77 4.90 -4.97
C GLN A 233 8.74 5.89 -5.52
N GLU A 234 8.48 6.99 -4.80
CA GLU A 234 7.60 8.05 -5.31
C GLU A 234 8.13 8.67 -6.59
N MET A 235 9.44 8.88 -6.68
CA MET A 235 10.09 9.42 -7.88
C MET A 235 9.90 8.52 -9.09
N TRP A 236 10.03 7.21 -8.91
CA TRP A 236 9.82 6.27 -10.00
C TRP A 236 8.37 6.28 -10.48
N GLU A 237 7.40 6.29 -9.56
CA GLU A 237 5.98 6.40 -9.92
C GLU A 237 5.64 7.73 -10.58
N PHE A 238 6.20 8.83 -10.09
CA PHE A 238 6.07 10.15 -10.69
C PHE A 238 6.66 10.18 -12.10
N ALA A 239 7.87 9.65 -12.28
CA ALA A 239 8.55 9.61 -13.57
C ALA A 239 7.77 8.79 -14.60
N LYS A 240 7.28 7.59 -14.23
CA LYS A 240 6.41 6.79 -15.10
C LYS A 240 5.22 7.61 -15.59
N ARG A 241 4.53 8.32 -14.69
CA ARG A 241 3.37 9.16 -15.06
C ARG A 241 3.77 10.34 -15.95
N LEU A 242 4.84 11.03 -15.61
CA LEU A 242 5.35 12.16 -16.39
C LEU A 242 5.69 11.74 -17.82
N PHE A 243 6.49 10.68 -17.98
CA PHE A 243 6.93 10.25 -19.30
C PHE A 243 5.84 9.55 -20.09
N ALA A 244 4.89 8.85 -19.44
CA ALA A 244 3.68 8.39 -20.10
C ALA A 244 2.89 9.59 -20.65
N PHE A 245 2.68 10.64 -19.85
CA PHE A 245 1.97 11.84 -20.31
C PHE A 245 2.70 12.53 -21.47
N LEU A 246 4.01 12.72 -21.38
CA LEU A 246 4.80 13.28 -22.48
C LEU A 246 4.71 12.39 -23.73
N GLY A 247 4.79 11.07 -23.57
CA GLY A 247 4.64 10.09 -24.65
C GLY A 247 3.27 10.13 -25.35
N THR A 248 2.20 10.52 -24.66
CA THR A 248 0.89 10.74 -25.31
C THR A 248 0.86 11.97 -26.21
N LYS A 249 1.79 12.92 -26.01
CA LYS A 249 1.92 14.14 -26.82
C LYS A 249 2.95 13.99 -27.94
N ASP A 250 4.05 13.29 -27.66
CA ASP A 250 5.07 12.93 -28.61
C ASP A 250 5.66 11.56 -28.25
N GLU A 251 5.34 10.55 -29.07
CA GLU A 251 5.78 9.18 -28.86
C GLU A 251 7.31 9.03 -28.93
N SER A 252 7.99 9.92 -29.67
CA SER A 252 9.46 9.88 -29.80
C SER A 252 10.19 10.08 -28.47
N VAL A 253 9.53 10.72 -27.48
CA VAL A 253 10.05 10.86 -26.13
C VAL A 253 10.31 9.50 -25.49
N LEU A 254 9.49 8.49 -25.78
CA LEU A 254 9.61 7.16 -25.17
C LEU A 254 10.83 6.37 -25.67
N ASP A 255 11.38 6.76 -26.82
CA ASP A 255 12.56 6.13 -27.42
C ASP A 255 13.88 6.84 -27.07
N ILE A 256 13.84 7.93 -26.29
CA ILE A 256 15.05 8.62 -25.83
C ILE A 256 15.91 7.64 -25.01
N PRO A 257 17.20 7.47 -25.37
CA PRO A 257 18.09 6.58 -24.66
C PRO A 257 18.59 7.20 -23.36
N TYR A 258 18.82 6.35 -22.36
CA TYR A 258 19.57 6.69 -21.16
C TYR A 258 20.46 5.51 -20.75
N GLU A 259 21.46 5.78 -19.90
CA GLU A 259 22.40 4.76 -19.46
C GLU A 259 22.33 4.59 -17.94
N VAL A 260 22.40 3.34 -17.50
CA VAL A 260 22.58 2.97 -16.09
C VAL A 260 23.71 1.96 -16.02
N GLN A 261 24.83 2.34 -15.39
CA GLN A 261 25.99 1.47 -15.14
C GLN A 261 26.53 0.78 -16.41
N GLY A 262 26.66 1.50 -17.53
CA GLY A 262 27.17 0.91 -18.79
C GLY A 262 26.10 0.27 -19.67
N VAL A 263 24.87 0.09 -19.18
CA VAL A 263 23.77 -0.54 -19.93
C VAL A 263 22.85 0.55 -20.47
N SER A 264 22.61 0.51 -21.79
CA SER A 264 21.70 1.41 -22.48
C SER A 264 20.25 0.93 -22.37
N PHE A 265 19.37 1.84 -21.99
CA PHE A 265 17.93 1.67 -21.87
C PHE A 265 17.22 2.78 -22.65
N ARG A 266 15.93 2.63 -22.88
CA ARG A 266 15.04 3.68 -23.38
C ARG A 266 14.01 4.06 -22.32
N ILE A 267 13.43 5.25 -22.42
CA ILE A 267 12.39 5.71 -21.48
C ILE A 267 11.24 4.70 -21.32
N LYS A 268 10.84 4.00 -22.39
CA LYS A 268 9.85 2.91 -22.30
C LYS A 268 10.26 1.74 -21.39
N ASP A 269 11.55 1.50 -21.18
CA ASP A 269 12.02 0.42 -20.31
C ASP A 269 11.83 0.78 -18.83
N MET A 270 11.72 2.07 -18.50
CA MET A 270 11.49 2.57 -17.14
C MET A 270 10.15 2.12 -16.55
N PHE A 271 9.17 1.76 -17.39
CA PHE A 271 7.89 1.21 -16.93
C PHE A 271 8.05 -0.17 -16.29
N LYS A 272 9.14 -0.88 -16.57
CA LYS A 272 9.45 -2.20 -16.05
C LYS A 272 10.65 -2.19 -15.09
N SER A 273 11.65 -1.35 -15.35
CA SER A 273 12.89 -1.29 -14.57
C SER A 273 13.12 0.09 -13.97
N LYS A 274 13.40 0.15 -12.67
CA LYS A 274 13.64 1.41 -11.96
C LYS A 274 15.07 1.93 -12.24
N PRO A 275 15.25 3.13 -12.82
CA PRO A 275 16.57 3.72 -13.02
C PRO A 275 17.13 4.32 -11.73
N ASN A 276 18.41 4.68 -11.74
CA ASN A 276 19.04 5.37 -10.62
C ASN A 276 18.54 6.83 -10.52
N LEU A 277 18.68 7.44 -9.34
CA LEU A 277 18.20 8.82 -9.12
C LEU A 277 18.90 9.85 -10.02
N ALA A 278 20.17 9.63 -10.39
CA ALA A 278 20.93 10.55 -11.23
C ALA A 278 20.36 10.61 -12.66
N THR A 279 19.86 9.48 -13.16
CA THR A 279 19.29 9.35 -14.50
C THR A 279 18.13 10.33 -14.70
N TYR A 280 17.28 10.56 -13.68
CA TYR A 280 16.19 11.54 -13.80
C TYR A 280 16.71 12.96 -14.05
N ASN A 281 17.80 13.37 -13.40
CA ASN A 281 18.41 14.67 -13.64
C ASN A 281 18.97 14.78 -15.07
N THR A 282 19.54 13.70 -15.60
CA THR A 282 20.04 13.67 -16.98
C THR A 282 18.89 13.74 -17.98
N LEU A 283 17.82 12.99 -17.75
CA LEU A 283 16.63 12.99 -18.60
C LEU A 283 15.94 14.36 -18.63
N LEU A 284 15.76 15.00 -17.46
CA LEU A 284 15.15 16.33 -17.39
C LEU A 284 15.99 17.45 -18.04
N LYS A 285 17.29 17.19 -18.28
CA LYS A 285 18.19 18.10 -19.01
C LYS A 285 18.25 17.85 -20.52
N ASN A 286 17.70 16.74 -21.00
CA ASN A 286 17.67 16.46 -22.43
C ASN A 286 16.86 17.55 -23.16
N ASP A 287 17.40 18.09 -24.25
CA ASP A 287 16.81 19.24 -24.95
C ASP A 287 15.39 18.95 -25.48
N SER A 288 15.14 17.72 -25.97
CA SER A 288 13.81 17.33 -26.42
C SER A 288 12.79 17.33 -25.28
N ILE A 289 13.15 16.71 -24.15
CA ILE A 289 12.27 16.68 -22.96
C ILE A 289 12.05 18.09 -22.42
N LYS A 290 13.10 18.89 -22.36
CA LYS A 290 13.04 20.27 -21.88
C LYS A 290 12.13 21.13 -22.75
N ALA A 291 12.23 21.03 -24.07
CA ALA A 291 11.35 21.74 -25.01
C ALA A 291 9.87 21.35 -24.80
N HIS A 292 9.59 20.06 -24.60
CA HIS A 292 8.25 19.58 -24.28
C HIS A 292 7.73 20.14 -22.95
N ILE A 293 8.55 20.12 -21.90
CA ILE A 293 8.21 20.69 -20.59
C ILE A 293 7.93 22.20 -20.71
N GLU A 294 8.75 22.93 -21.46
CA GLU A 294 8.58 24.37 -21.65
C GLU A 294 7.29 24.71 -22.40
N ASN A 295 6.95 23.95 -23.43
CA ASN A 295 5.74 24.16 -24.22
C ASN A 295 4.48 23.78 -23.43
N LEU A 296 4.43 22.56 -22.88
CA LEU A 296 3.25 22.01 -22.20
C LEU A 296 2.95 22.68 -20.86
N PHE A 297 3.99 23.11 -20.13
CA PHE A 297 3.85 23.65 -18.77
C PHE A 297 4.21 25.13 -18.65
N SER A 298 4.19 25.88 -19.76
CA SER A 298 4.63 27.30 -19.82
C SER A 298 4.10 28.21 -18.70
N LYS A 299 2.82 28.05 -18.32
CA LYS A 299 2.16 28.80 -17.23
C LYS A 299 1.89 27.96 -15.98
N ASN A 300 2.38 26.72 -15.94
CA ASN A 300 2.10 25.79 -14.86
C ASN A 300 3.27 25.75 -13.85
N PRO A 301 3.01 25.77 -12.53
CA PRO A 301 4.07 25.67 -11.51
C PRO A 301 4.92 24.39 -11.65
N LEU A 302 4.38 23.35 -12.29
CA LEU A 302 5.09 22.10 -12.56
C LEU A 302 6.35 22.31 -13.42
N LYS A 303 6.39 23.34 -14.28
CA LYS A 303 7.61 23.71 -15.02
C LYS A 303 8.76 24.07 -14.08
N PHE A 304 8.50 24.94 -13.11
CA PHE A 304 9.50 25.37 -12.14
C PHE A 304 9.95 24.18 -11.27
N TYR A 305 8.99 23.36 -10.83
CA TYR A 305 9.29 22.16 -10.06
C TYR A 305 10.22 21.20 -10.82
N LEU A 306 9.89 20.85 -12.07
CA LEU A 306 10.71 19.93 -12.87
C LEU A 306 12.09 20.49 -13.22
N SER A 307 12.17 21.80 -13.48
CA SER A 307 13.41 22.42 -13.98
C SER A 307 14.39 22.80 -12.85
N VAL A 308 13.88 23.10 -11.66
CA VAL A 308 14.68 23.68 -10.56
C VAL A 308 14.59 22.83 -9.29
N THR A 309 13.38 22.72 -8.72
CA THR A 309 13.17 22.17 -7.37
C THR A 309 13.50 20.68 -7.30
N LEU A 310 12.97 19.88 -8.23
CA LEU A 310 13.20 18.44 -8.26
C LEU A 310 14.69 18.07 -8.43
N PRO A 311 15.43 18.68 -9.37
CA PRO A 311 16.87 18.45 -9.46
C PRO A 311 17.66 18.78 -8.19
N GLN A 312 17.25 19.82 -7.45
CA GLN A 312 17.85 20.17 -6.17
C GLN A 312 17.57 19.09 -5.11
N HIS A 313 16.32 18.62 -5.01
CA HIS A 313 15.94 17.54 -4.09
C HIS A 313 16.73 16.25 -4.36
N ILE A 314 16.89 15.88 -5.63
CA ILE A 314 17.69 14.70 -6.02
C ILE A 314 19.14 14.86 -5.57
N ARG A 315 19.75 16.04 -5.78
CA ARG A 315 21.16 16.29 -5.37
C ARG A 315 21.35 16.21 -3.87
N ILE A 316 20.43 16.78 -3.08
CA ILE A 316 20.51 16.73 -1.61
C ILE A 316 20.51 15.27 -1.14
N LEU A 317 19.58 14.47 -1.66
CA LEU A 317 19.49 13.07 -1.27
C LEU A 317 20.72 12.26 -1.70
N GLN A 318 21.23 12.48 -2.92
CA GLN A 318 22.44 11.81 -3.40
C GLN A 318 23.65 12.15 -2.53
N LYS A 319 23.81 13.42 -2.13
CA LYS A 319 24.91 13.85 -1.27
C LYS A 319 24.86 13.13 0.08
N ILE A 320 23.71 13.15 0.74
CA ILE A 320 23.55 12.54 2.07
C ILE A 320 23.74 11.03 1.98
N ARG A 321 23.06 10.35 1.04
CA ARG A 321 23.15 8.90 0.89
C ARG A 321 24.56 8.43 0.55
N ASN A 322 25.25 9.09 -0.39
CA ASN A 322 26.62 8.69 -0.75
C ASN A 322 27.56 8.89 0.44
N THR A 323 27.39 9.96 1.21
CA THR A 323 28.19 10.21 2.42
C THR A 323 27.96 9.09 3.44
N SER A 324 26.72 8.72 3.72
CA SER A 324 26.37 7.64 4.66
C SER A 324 26.70 6.22 4.17
N VAL A 325 26.85 6.00 2.87
CA VAL A 325 27.27 4.68 2.31
C VAL A 325 28.80 4.54 2.30
N HIS A 326 29.53 5.66 2.16
CA HIS A 326 31.00 5.66 2.16
C HIS A 326 31.60 5.86 3.56
N GLN A 327 30.93 6.57 4.45
CA GLN A 327 31.23 6.62 5.88
C GLN A 327 30.49 5.46 6.55
N LYS A 328 31.20 4.56 7.24
CA LYS A 328 30.63 3.32 7.79
C LYS A 328 29.49 3.52 8.82
N GLN A 329 29.20 4.76 9.23
CA GLN A 329 28.14 5.12 10.18
C GLN A 329 27.58 6.49 9.80
N ALA A 330 26.26 6.64 9.83
CA ALA A 330 25.59 7.92 9.63
C ALA A 330 25.36 8.63 10.97
N HIS A 331 25.59 9.94 11.00
CA HIS A 331 25.42 10.74 12.20
C HIS A 331 23.98 11.25 12.35
N LEU A 332 23.52 11.40 13.60
CA LEU A 332 22.19 11.94 13.93
C LEU A 332 21.91 13.29 13.25
N GLN A 333 22.90 14.17 13.15
CA GLN A 333 22.74 15.48 12.51
C GLN A 333 22.38 15.35 11.02
N GLU A 334 22.97 14.38 10.33
CA GLU A 334 22.66 14.11 8.92
C GLU A 334 21.23 13.57 8.77
N ALA A 335 20.82 12.65 9.66
CA ALA A 335 19.46 12.11 9.68
C ALA A 335 18.41 13.20 9.99
N LEU A 336 18.69 14.09 10.95
CA LEU A 336 17.81 15.21 11.30
C LEU A 336 17.72 16.24 10.16
N TYR A 337 18.84 16.54 9.50
CA TYR A 337 18.85 17.43 8.34
C TYR A 337 18.07 16.82 7.16
N LEU A 338 18.26 15.53 6.88
CA LEU A 338 17.48 14.84 5.85
C LEU A 338 15.99 14.88 6.17
N ARG A 339 15.62 14.55 7.41
CA ARG A 339 14.24 14.61 7.90
C ARG A 339 13.64 16.00 7.70
N SER A 340 14.36 17.07 8.08
CA SER A 340 13.84 18.43 7.97
C SER A 340 13.60 18.82 6.51
N VAL A 341 14.51 18.48 5.60
CA VAL A 341 14.34 18.73 4.16
C VAL A 341 13.18 17.91 3.59
N MET A 342 13.11 16.62 3.93
CA MET A 342 12.13 15.70 3.37
C MET A 342 10.70 16.02 3.80
N LEU A 343 10.51 16.29 5.09
CA LEU A 343 9.21 16.63 5.69
C LEU A 343 8.87 18.12 5.61
N GLY A 344 9.84 18.98 5.27
CA GLY A 344 9.65 20.43 5.20
C GLY A 344 9.59 21.14 6.54
N ILE A 345 10.37 20.68 7.52
CA ILE A 345 10.40 21.23 8.88
C ILE A 345 11.38 22.41 8.92
N GLY A 346 10.91 23.54 9.44
CA GLY A 346 11.73 24.76 9.53
C GLY A 346 11.93 25.47 8.20
N LEU A 347 11.08 25.20 7.21
CA LEU A 347 11.06 25.89 5.93
C LEU A 347 10.41 27.28 6.04
N ASN A 348 10.77 28.18 5.12
CA ASN A 348 10.16 29.52 5.05
C ASN A 348 8.73 29.44 4.51
N VAL A 349 7.95 30.50 4.75
CA VAL A 349 6.59 30.63 4.20
C VAL A 349 6.63 30.54 2.67
N GLY A 350 5.93 29.55 2.11
CA GLY A 350 5.88 29.29 0.67
C GLY A 350 6.80 28.18 0.16
N GLU A 351 7.72 27.69 1.00
CA GLU A 351 8.50 26.48 0.72
C GLU A 351 7.72 25.24 1.17
N SER A 352 7.95 24.11 0.51
CA SER A 352 7.29 22.85 0.81
C SER A 352 8.32 21.73 0.90
N GLY A 353 8.09 20.78 1.80
CA GLY A 353 8.93 19.59 1.93
C GLY A 353 9.02 18.82 0.61
N VAL A 354 10.10 18.03 0.46
CA VAL A 354 10.35 17.23 -0.74
C VAL A 354 9.15 16.35 -1.10
N PHE A 355 8.59 15.67 -0.09
CA PHE A 355 7.46 14.76 -0.26
C PHE A 355 6.19 15.49 -0.67
N THR A 356 5.84 16.58 0.03
CA THR A 356 4.65 17.38 -0.28
C THR A 356 4.72 17.96 -1.68
N SER A 357 5.90 18.46 -2.10
CA SER A 357 6.11 19.00 -3.44
C SER A 357 5.98 17.91 -4.53
N LEU A 358 6.55 16.72 -4.29
CA LEU A 358 6.49 15.60 -5.24
C LEU A 358 5.07 15.07 -5.41
N ILE A 359 4.34 14.87 -4.30
CA ILE A 359 2.94 14.44 -4.35
C ILE A 359 2.05 15.53 -4.96
N GLY A 360 2.33 16.80 -4.68
CA GLY A 360 1.69 17.94 -5.35
C GLY A 360 1.84 17.88 -6.86
N ALA A 361 3.06 17.68 -7.36
CA ALA A 361 3.35 17.54 -8.80
C ALA A 361 2.65 16.31 -9.41
N LYS A 362 2.66 15.16 -8.71
CA LYS A 362 1.94 13.94 -9.12
C LYS A 362 0.44 14.19 -9.28
N ASN A 363 -0.15 14.94 -8.35
CA ASN A 363 -1.57 15.29 -8.39
C ASN A 363 -1.91 16.32 -9.48
N MET A 364 -1.00 17.23 -9.80
CA MET A 364 -1.16 18.15 -10.93
C MET A 364 -1.19 17.38 -12.26
N LEU A 365 -0.30 16.41 -12.46
CA LEU A 365 -0.31 15.56 -13.66
C LEU A 365 -1.61 14.75 -13.78
N LEU A 366 -2.09 14.18 -12.67
CA LEU A 366 -3.35 13.43 -12.65
C LEU A 366 -4.58 14.25 -13.07
N LYS A 367 -4.54 15.58 -12.92
CA LYS A 367 -5.64 16.46 -13.35
C LYS A 367 -5.55 16.84 -14.84
N MET A 368 -4.42 16.56 -15.49
CA MET A 368 -4.15 16.89 -16.90
C MET A 368 -4.31 15.68 -17.83
N THR A 369 -4.20 14.48 -17.27
CA THR A 369 -4.58 13.20 -17.89
C THR A 369 -6.06 12.96 -17.68
#